data_AF-A0A946AX81-F1
#
_entry.id   AF-A0A946AX81-F1
#
_cell.length_a   1.000
_cell.length_b   1.000
_cell.length_c   1.000
_cell.angle_alpha   90.00
_cell.angle_beta   90.00
_cell.angle_gamma   90.00
#
_symmetry.space_group_name_H-M   'P 1'
#
loop_
_entity.id
_entity.type
_entity.pdbx_description
1 polymer ?
#
loop_
_entity_poly.entity_id
_entity_poly.type
_entity_poly.pdbx_seq_one_letter_code
_entity_poly.pdbx_strand_id
1 'polypeptide(L)'
;MANLDQLNLIKKGIESWNQWREQNIDIIPDLSESDLRQTNLQKANLSHANLKKAKLQFSNLTGADLKETNLKKAKLQEANLQSTNLKNANLEGASMIEANLQYADLENANLINTQFSEEVLFNQTNLKGANLEGATGLSSSQIILAITDKLTKLPDYLEDEMDEDFLLQL
;
A
#
# COMPACT_ATOMS: atom_id res chain seq x y z
N MET A 1 8.16 -1.21 -18.15
CA MET A 1 7.38 -2.36 -18.63
C MET A 1 7.96 -3.56 -17.90
N ALA A 2 7.10 -4.37 -17.27
CA ALA A 2 7.51 -5.48 -16.43
C ALA A 2 8.51 -6.43 -17.10
N ASN A 3 9.42 -6.98 -16.28
CA ASN A 3 10.25 -8.11 -16.65
C ASN A 3 9.37 -9.36 -16.77
N LEU A 4 9.36 -9.97 -17.95
CA LEU A 4 8.46 -11.08 -18.25
C LEU A 4 8.81 -12.35 -17.46
N ASP A 5 10.09 -12.60 -17.19
CA ASP A 5 10.53 -13.77 -16.42
C ASP A 5 10.10 -13.66 -14.96
N GLN A 6 10.24 -12.47 -14.36
CA GLN A 6 9.79 -12.18 -13.00
C GLN A 6 8.26 -12.26 -12.90
N LEU A 7 7.53 -11.73 -13.88
CA LEU A 7 6.08 -11.85 -13.92
C LEU A 7 5.62 -13.31 -14.05
N ASN A 8 6.27 -14.10 -14.90
CA ASN A 8 5.99 -15.52 -15.05
C ASN A 8 6.32 -16.29 -13.76
N LEU A 9 7.36 -15.88 -13.03
CA LEU A 9 7.71 -16.49 -11.76
C LEU A 9 6.63 -16.25 -10.70
N ILE A 10 6.11 -15.02 -10.58
CA ILE A 10 4.96 -14.74 -9.70
C ILE A 10 3.76 -15.61 -10.07
N LYS A 11 3.46 -15.73 -11.38
CA LYS A 11 2.33 -16.53 -11.86
C LYS A 11 2.50 -18.05 -11.63
N LYS A 12 3.72 -18.54 -11.43
CA LYS A 12 3.97 -19.93 -11.04
C LYS A 12 3.66 -20.19 -9.56
N GLY A 13 3.70 -19.15 -8.73
CA GLY A 13 3.33 -19.22 -7.32
C GLY A 13 4.31 -18.47 -6.41
N ILE A 14 3.82 -18.05 -5.24
CA ILE A 14 4.58 -17.24 -4.26
C ILE A 14 5.77 -18.00 -3.67
N GLU A 15 5.73 -19.33 -3.61
CA GLU A 15 6.87 -20.14 -3.15
C GLU A 15 8.06 -20.01 -4.11
N SER A 16 7.81 -20.17 -5.42
CA SER A 16 8.85 -19.99 -6.44
C SER A 16 9.38 -18.56 -6.47
N TRP A 17 8.49 -17.58 -6.30
CA TRP A 17 8.88 -16.18 -6.18
C TRP A 17 9.79 -15.92 -4.98
N ASN A 18 9.38 -16.38 -3.79
CA ASN A 18 10.14 -16.13 -2.57
C ASN A 18 11.49 -16.88 -2.57
N GLN A 19 11.54 -18.12 -3.07
CA GLN A 19 12.81 -18.85 -3.27
C GLN A 19 13.78 -18.11 -4.20
N TRP A 20 13.25 -17.53 -5.29
CA TRP A 20 14.07 -16.70 -6.16
C TRP A 20 14.52 -15.43 -5.45
N ARG A 21 13.66 -14.76 -4.68
CA ARG A 21 14.04 -13.56 -3.91
C ARG A 21 15.14 -13.83 -2.89
N GLU A 22 15.13 -14.99 -2.23
CA GLU A 22 16.19 -15.42 -1.31
C GLU A 22 17.55 -15.52 -2.01
N GLN A 23 17.58 -15.91 -3.28
CA GLN A 23 18.80 -16.03 -4.08
C GLN A 23 19.18 -14.75 -4.83
N ASN A 24 18.26 -13.79 -4.92
CA ASN A 24 18.39 -12.60 -5.77
C ASN A 24 18.10 -11.32 -4.98
N ILE A 25 18.66 -11.22 -3.76
CA ILE A 25 18.36 -10.14 -2.81
C ILE A 25 18.71 -8.74 -3.36
N ASP A 26 19.79 -8.64 -4.15
CA ASP A 26 20.26 -7.39 -4.75
C ASP A 26 19.50 -6.97 -6.02
N ILE A 27 18.64 -7.85 -6.55
CA ILE A 27 17.83 -7.54 -7.72
C ILE A 27 16.61 -6.75 -7.25
N ILE A 28 16.40 -5.58 -7.86
CA ILE A 28 15.15 -4.83 -7.77
C ILE A 28 14.18 -5.40 -8.82
N PRO A 29 13.07 -6.05 -8.42
CA PRO A 29 12.15 -6.60 -9.40
C PRO A 29 11.38 -5.52 -10.14
N ASP A 30 11.20 -5.67 -11.45
CA ASP A 30 10.35 -4.80 -12.26
C ASP A 30 9.07 -5.55 -12.64
N LEU A 31 7.99 -5.17 -11.98
CA LEU A 31 6.63 -5.64 -12.21
C LEU A 31 5.73 -4.48 -12.69
N SER A 32 6.32 -3.43 -13.25
CA SER A 32 5.60 -2.23 -13.67
C SER A 32 4.58 -2.52 -14.76
N GLU A 33 3.39 -1.93 -14.63
CA GLU A 33 2.27 -2.10 -15.56
C GLU A 33 1.79 -3.55 -15.73
N SER A 34 2.24 -4.48 -14.87
CA SER A 34 1.83 -5.88 -14.90
C SER A 34 0.35 -6.05 -14.55
N ASP A 35 -0.23 -7.14 -15.06
CA ASP A 35 -1.56 -7.59 -14.68
C ASP A 35 -1.45 -8.70 -13.65
N LEU A 36 -1.75 -8.35 -12.41
CA LEU A 36 -1.71 -9.17 -11.21
C LEU A 36 -3.08 -9.20 -10.51
N ARG A 37 -4.15 -8.88 -11.25
CA ARG A 37 -5.52 -8.94 -10.72
C ARG A 37 -5.82 -10.34 -10.21
N GLN A 38 -6.56 -10.42 -9.10
CA GLN A 38 -6.99 -11.69 -8.49
C GLN A 38 -5.83 -12.67 -8.16
N THR A 39 -4.58 -12.20 -8.13
CA THR A 39 -3.44 -13.05 -7.84
C THR A 39 -3.32 -13.25 -6.32
N ASN A 40 -3.00 -14.47 -5.89
CA ASN A 40 -2.61 -14.73 -4.52
C ASN A 40 -1.13 -14.38 -4.33
N LEU A 41 -0.87 -13.29 -3.63
CA LEU A 41 0.44 -12.73 -3.27
C LEU A 41 0.64 -12.75 -1.75
N GLN A 42 -0.10 -13.59 -1.02
CA GLN A 42 0.01 -13.71 0.43
C GLN A 42 1.46 -14.02 0.82
N LYS A 43 2.02 -13.22 1.74
CA LYS A 43 3.42 -13.34 2.22
C LYS A 43 4.49 -13.26 1.10
N ALA A 44 4.17 -12.69 -0.06
CA ALA A 44 5.16 -12.47 -1.10
C ALA A 44 6.20 -11.43 -0.64
N ASN A 45 7.49 -11.72 -0.89
CA ASN A 45 8.56 -10.73 -0.71
C ASN A 45 8.66 -9.86 -1.96
N LEU A 46 7.96 -8.72 -1.94
CA LEU A 46 7.94 -7.72 -3.01
C LEU A 46 8.74 -6.47 -2.64
N SER A 47 9.57 -6.54 -1.59
CA SER A 47 10.39 -5.42 -1.11
C SER A 47 11.21 -4.80 -2.25
N HIS A 48 11.25 -3.46 -2.26
CA HIS A 48 11.91 -2.62 -3.26
C HIS A 48 11.40 -2.76 -4.70
N ALA A 49 10.37 -3.59 -4.97
CA ALA A 49 9.91 -3.82 -6.33
C ALA A 49 9.32 -2.57 -6.97
N ASN A 50 9.45 -2.49 -8.29
CA ASN A 50 8.74 -1.52 -9.11
C ASN A 50 7.39 -2.09 -9.54
N LEU A 51 6.31 -1.70 -8.87
CA LEU A 51 4.92 -2.03 -9.18
C LEU A 51 4.15 -0.81 -9.73
N LYS A 52 4.87 0.17 -10.29
CA LYS A 52 4.28 1.39 -10.85
C LYS A 52 3.20 1.02 -11.86
N LYS A 53 2.00 1.57 -11.67
CA LYS A 53 0.79 1.31 -12.50
C LYS A 53 0.39 -0.17 -12.61
N ALA A 54 0.86 -1.05 -11.74
CA ALA A 54 0.42 -2.45 -11.74
C ALA A 54 -1.09 -2.53 -11.46
N LYS A 55 -1.74 -3.54 -12.06
CA LYS A 55 -3.15 -3.88 -11.82
C LYS A 55 -3.20 -4.98 -10.77
N LEU A 56 -3.56 -4.62 -9.55
CA LEU A 56 -3.59 -5.49 -8.36
C LEU A 56 -5.02 -5.62 -7.80
N GLN A 57 -6.04 -5.26 -8.57
CA GLN A 57 -7.42 -5.33 -8.10
C GLN A 57 -7.79 -6.74 -7.68
N PHE A 58 -8.53 -6.86 -6.56
CA PHE A 58 -8.96 -8.13 -5.98
C PHE A 58 -7.82 -9.09 -5.60
N SER A 59 -6.57 -8.64 -5.57
CA SER A 59 -5.45 -9.49 -5.18
C SER A 59 -5.42 -9.72 -3.67
N ASN A 60 -4.91 -10.88 -3.26
CA ASN A 60 -4.65 -11.17 -1.86
C ASN A 60 -3.17 -10.91 -1.56
N LEU A 61 -2.87 -9.81 -0.87
CA LEU A 61 -1.53 -9.41 -0.46
C LEU A 61 -1.32 -9.60 1.05
N THR A 62 -2.19 -10.34 1.76
CA THR A 62 -2.12 -10.44 3.23
C THR A 62 -0.71 -10.83 3.69
N GLY A 63 -0.13 -10.03 4.59
CA GLY A 63 1.21 -10.29 5.13
C GLY A 63 2.36 -10.18 4.13
N ALA A 64 2.15 -9.66 2.92
CA ALA A 64 3.23 -9.44 1.96
C ALA A 64 4.20 -8.36 2.45
N ASP A 65 5.47 -8.50 2.08
CA ASP A 65 6.49 -7.47 2.30
C ASP A 65 6.57 -6.57 1.06
N LEU A 66 6.09 -5.34 1.19
CA LEU A 66 6.08 -4.29 0.16
C LEU A 66 6.92 -3.08 0.62
N LYS A 67 7.85 -3.27 1.57
CA LYS A 67 8.74 -2.20 2.03
C LYS A 67 9.46 -1.53 0.86
N GLU A 68 9.49 -0.20 0.85
CA GLU A 68 10.18 0.62 -0.17
C GLU A 68 9.75 0.33 -1.62
N THR A 69 8.56 -0.24 -1.81
CA THR A 69 8.03 -0.55 -3.15
C THR A 69 7.55 0.72 -3.84
N ASN A 70 7.76 0.80 -5.16
CA ASN A 70 7.13 1.83 -5.98
C ASN A 70 5.77 1.34 -6.50
N LEU A 71 4.69 1.76 -5.86
CA LEU A 71 3.29 1.51 -6.23
C LEU A 71 2.62 2.74 -6.87
N LYS A 72 3.41 3.70 -7.38
CA LYS A 72 2.87 4.94 -7.97
C LYS A 72 1.83 4.63 -9.04
N LYS A 73 0.62 5.17 -8.87
CA LYS A 73 -0.54 4.96 -9.75
C LYS A 73 -0.99 3.49 -9.91
N ALA A 74 -0.64 2.61 -8.98
CA ALA A 74 -1.12 1.24 -8.96
C ALA A 74 -2.64 1.19 -8.70
N LYS A 75 -3.27 0.13 -9.18
CA LYS A 75 -4.71 -0.12 -9.03
C LYS A 75 -4.93 -1.24 -8.02
N LEU A 76 -5.30 -0.90 -6.81
CA LEU A 76 -5.43 -1.78 -5.64
C LEU A 76 -6.90 -1.87 -5.17
N GLN A 77 -7.87 -1.58 -6.05
CA GLN A 77 -9.28 -1.64 -5.69
C GLN A 77 -9.64 -3.04 -5.18
N GLU A 78 -10.31 -3.10 -4.03
CA GLU A 78 -10.72 -4.35 -3.36
C GLU A 78 -9.55 -5.32 -3.09
N ALA A 79 -8.31 -4.83 -3.05
CA ALA A 79 -7.16 -5.65 -2.67
C ALA A 79 -7.14 -5.90 -1.17
N ASN A 80 -6.78 -7.13 -0.75
CA ASN A 80 -6.56 -7.43 0.66
C ASN A 80 -5.09 -7.18 1.02
N LEU A 81 -4.82 -6.05 1.66
CA LEU A 81 -3.51 -5.61 2.14
C LEU A 81 -3.35 -5.81 3.66
N GLN A 82 -4.19 -6.63 4.28
CA GLN A 82 -4.15 -6.85 5.74
C GLN A 82 -2.76 -7.29 6.19
N SER A 83 -2.23 -6.67 7.25
CA SER A 83 -0.92 -6.98 7.83
C SER A 83 0.26 -6.88 6.85
N THR A 84 0.14 -6.12 5.76
CA THR A 84 1.25 -5.87 4.83
C THR A 84 2.27 -4.92 5.40
N ASN A 85 3.54 -5.11 5.05
CA ASN A 85 4.59 -4.15 5.33
C ASN A 85 4.72 -3.18 4.14
N LEU A 86 4.27 -1.95 4.27
CA LEU A 86 4.32 -0.89 3.26
C LEU A 86 5.23 0.27 3.69
N LYS A 87 6.14 0.05 4.65
CA LYS A 87 7.04 1.10 5.15
C LYS A 87 7.80 1.75 4.01
N ASN A 88 7.82 3.07 3.99
CA ASN A 88 8.48 3.89 2.97
C ASN A 88 8.00 3.60 1.52
N ALA A 89 6.86 2.94 1.32
CA ALA A 89 6.35 2.67 -0.01
C ALA A 89 5.88 3.96 -0.69
N ASN A 90 6.03 4.03 -2.01
CA ASN A 90 5.49 5.13 -2.80
C ASN A 90 4.17 4.72 -3.43
N LEU A 91 3.05 5.18 -2.87
CA LEU A 91 1.68 4.94 -3.31
C LEU A 91 1.08 6.18 -4.01
N GLU A 92 1.90 7.17 -4.39
CA GLU A 92 1.42 8.43 -4.97
C GLU A 92 0.45 8.19 -6.14
N GLY A 93 -0.76 8.74 -6.03
CA GLY A 93 -1.80 8.60 -7.04
C GLY A 93 -2.32 7.17 -7.26
N ALA A 94 -2.04 6.23 -6.36
CA ALA A 94 -2.64 4.91 -6.39
C ALA A 94 -4.14 4.99 -6.08
N SER A 95 -4.88 3.92 -6.40
CA SER A 95 -6.29 3.82 -6.02
C SER A 95 -6.49 2.57 -5.17
N MET A 96 -6.89 2.78 -3.93
CA MET A 96 -7.12 1.79 -2.88
C MET A 96 -8.59 1.76 -2.45
N ILE A 97 -9.51 2.11 -3.35
CA ILE A 97 -10.96 2.07 -3.12
C ILE A 97 -11.36 0.67 -2.63
N GLU A 98 -12.09 0.61 -1.52
CA GLU A 98 -12.57 -0.65 -0.90
C GLU A 98 -11.44 -1.65 -0.53
N ALA A 99 -10.19 -1.20 -0.44
CA ALA A 99 -9.09 -2.05 0.01
C ALA A 99 -9.17 -2.34 1.52
N ASN A 100 -8.66 -3.50 1.93
CA ASN A 100 -8.48 -3.81 3.34
C ASN A 100 -7.04 -3.52 3.78
N LEU A 101 -6.83 -2.47 4.57
CA LEU A 101 -5.52 -2.06 5.11
C LEU A 101 -5.36 -2.39 6.60
N GLN A 102 -6.25 -3.18 7.20
CA GLN A 102 -6.21 -3.46 8.64
C GLN A 102 -4.84 -4.02 9.04
N TYR A 103 -4.27 -3.47 10.11
CA TYR A 103 -2.94 -3.85 10.61
C TYR A 103 -1.78 -3.69 9.62
N ALA A 104 -1.98 -3.03 8.47
CA ALA A 104 -0.90 -2.73 7.53
C ALA A 104 0.03 -1.67 8.10
N ASP A 105 1.30 -1.73 7.71
CA ASP A 105 2.34 -0.82 8.17
C ASP A 105 2.72 0.16 7.07
N LEU A 106 2.13 1.36 7.08
CA LEU A 106 2.36 2.44 6.13
C LEU A 106 3.31 3.52 6.70
N GLU A 107 4.14 3.18 7.68
CA GLU A 107 5.08 4.14 8.28
C GLU A 107 5.93 4.83 7.20
N ASN A 108 5.94 6.16 7.20
CA ASN A 108 6.65 7.01 6.23
C ASN A 108 6.27 6.76 4.75
N ALA A 109 5.12 6.13 4.47
CA ALA A 109 4.68 5.93 3.11
C ALA A 109 4.24 7.26 2.46
N ASN A 110 4.49 7.37 1.15
CA ASN A 110 3.97 8.48 0.35
C ASN A 110 2.60 8.09 -0.21
N LEU A 111 1.54 8.68 0.33
CA LEU A 111 0.14 8.49 -0.06
C LEU A 111 -0.45 9.72 -0.77
N ILE A 112 0.39 10.65 -1.24
CA ILE A 112 -0.06 11.87 -1.89
C ILE A 112 -0.99 11.55 -3.08
N ASN A 113 -2.11 12.25 -3.17
CA ASN A 113 -3.12 12.07 -4.22
C ASN A 113 -3.69 10.64 -4.34
N THR A 114 -3.56 9.81 -3.30
CA THR A 114 -4.12 8.45 -3.30
C THR A 114 -5.64 8.51 -3.19
N GLN A 115 -6.32 7.67 -3.97
CA GLN A 115 -7.77 7.56 -3.95
C GLN A 115 -8.22 6.46 -3.00
N PHE A 116 -8.97 6.83 -1.97
CA PHE A 116 -9.65 5.95 -1.04
C PHE A 116 -11.17 6.02 -1.24
N SER A 117 -11.90 5.29 -0.41
CA SER A 117 -13.35 5.41 -0.19
C SER A 117 -13.65 5.20 1.29
N GLU A 118 -14.86 5.58 1.73
CA GLU A 118 -15.31 5.37 3.12
C GLU A 118 -15.32 3.89 3.54
N GLU A 119 -15.36 2.98 2.57
CA GLU A 119 -15.32 1.52 2.77
C GLU A 119 -13.91 0.96 3.02
N VAL A 120 -12.86 1.77 2.87
CA VAL A 120 -11.49 1.32 3.14
C VAL A 120 -11.30 1.05 4.62
N LEU A 121 -10.73 -0.12 4.96
CA LEU A 121 -10.58 -0.54 6.35
C LEU A 121 -9.20 -0.14 6.89
N PHE A 122 -9.18 0.78 7.86
CA PHE A 122 -7.95 1.35 8.47
C PHE A 122 -7.63 0.88 9.89
N ASN A 123 -8.38 -0.10 10.43
CA ASN A 123 -8.24 -0.49 11.83
C ASN A 123 -6.81 -0.92 12.14
N GLN A 124 -6.17 -0.22 13.08
CA GLN A 124 -4.80 -0.47 13.52
C GLN A 124 -3.75 -0.35 12.39
N THR A 125 -4.08 0.36 11.30
CA THR A 125 -3.12 0.69 10.25
C THR A 125 -2.11 1.72 10.78
N ASN A 126 -0.81 1.47 10.61
CA ASN A 126 0.22 2.41 11.04
C ASN A 126 0.47 3.47 9.96
N LEU A 127 0.08 4.71 10.21
CA LEU A 127 0.25 5.88 9.34
C LEU A 127 1.29 6.88 9.87
N LYS A 128 2.08 6.52 10.89
CA LYS A 128 3.12 7.40 11.43
C LYS A 128 4.06 7.90 10.33
N GLY A 129 4.27 9.21 10.28
CA GLY A 129 5.08 9.86 9.23
C GLY A 129 4.58 9.72 7.79
N ALA A 130 3.42 9.09 7.55
CA ALA A 130 2.87 8.96 6.21
C ALA A 130 2.37 10.32 5.69
N ASN A 131 2.55 10.56 4.40
CA ASN A 131 2.06 11.79 3.77
C ASN A 131 0.79 11.51 2.96
N LEU A 132 -0.38 11.95 3.44
CA LEU A 132 -1.67 11.83 2.78
C LEU A 132 -2.14 13.13 2.11
N GLU A 133 -1.28 14.15 1.94
CA GLU A 133 -1.64 15.41 1.27
C GLU A 133 -2.33 15.16 -0.09
N GLY A 134 -3.51 15.75 -0.29
CA GLY A 134 -4.30 15.60 -1.50
C GLY A 134 -4.92 14.21 -1.72
N ALA A 135 -4.76 13.25 -0.80
CA ALA A 135 -5.53 12.02 -0.84
C ALA A 135 -7.03 12.33 -0.72
N THR A 136 -7.89 11.48 -1.28
CA THR A 136 -9.33 11.74 -1.37
C THR A 136 -10.14 10.55 -0.89
N GLY A 137 -11.35 10.79 -0.35
CA GLY A 137 -12.31 9.73 -0.03
C GLY A 137 -12.07 9.05 1.32
N LEU A 138 -11.21 9.63 2.17
CA LEU A 138 -11.08 9.28 3.57
C LEU A 138 -12.10 10.04 4.42
N SER A 139 -12.50 9.46 5.55
CA SER A 139 -13.27 10.11 6.62
C SER A 139 -12.45 10.24 7.91
N SER A 140 -12.84 11.17 8.79
CA SER A 140 -12.25 11.29 10.14
C SER A 140 -12.38 10.01 10.97
N SER A 141 -13.47 9.25 10.80
CA SER A 141 -13.70 7.97 11.47
C SER A 141 -12.66 6.90 11.09
N GLN A 142 -12.15 6.89 9.85
CA GLN A 142 -11.08 5.99 9.44
C GLN A 142 -9.74 6.39 10.08
N ILE A 143 -9.45 7.69 10.15
CA ILE A 143 -8.19 8.20 10.73
C ILE A 143 -8.12 7.92 12.24
N ILE A 144 -9.22 8.07 12.97
CA ILE A 144 -9.28 7.78 14.42
C ILE A 144 -8.97 6.30 14.74
N LEU A 145 -9.22 5.39 13.79
CA LEU A 145 -8.94 3.95 13.95
C LEU A 145 -7.51 3.57 13.53
N ALA A 146 -6.78 4.49 12.89
CA ALA A 146 -5.40 4.32 12.50
C ALA A 146 -4.45 4.77 13.63
N ILE A 147 -3.18 4.40 13.50
CA ILE A 147 -2.11 4.85 14.39
C ILE A 147 -1.36 5.96 13.66
N THR A 148 -1.42 7.18 14.16
CA THR A 148 -0.77 8.36 13.59
C THR A 148 0.27 8.94 14.55
N ASP A 149 1.03 9.91 14.08
CA ASP A 149 1.87 10.76 14.92
C ASP A 149 2.01 12.16 14.31
N LYS A 150 2.84 12.99 14.95
CA LYS A 150 3.09 14.37 14.52
C LYS A 150 3.75 14.59 13.16
N LEU A 151 4.13 13.51 12.51
CA LEU A 151 4.73 13.54 11.19
C LEU A 151 3.73 13.06 10.13
N THR A 152 2.60 12.48 10.55
CA THR A 152 1.49 12.14 9.67
C THR A 152 0.87 13.41 9.11
N LYS A 153 0.82 13.52 7.79
CA LYS A 153 0.21 14.67 7.10
C LYS A 153 -1.14 14.26 6.55
N LEU A 154 -2.20 14.97 6.92
CA LEU A 154 -3.56 14.65 6.47
C LEU A 154 -3.92 15.46 5.21
N PRO A 155 -4.99 15.08 4.50
CA PRO A 155 -5.63 15.95 3.52
C PRO A 155 -6.27 17.17 4.19
N ASP A 156 -6.16 18.34 3.57
CA ASP A 156 -6.71 19.61 4.09
C ASP A 156 -8.19 19.49 4.54
N TYR A 157 -9.03 18.81 3.76
CA TYR A 157 -10.46 18.68 4.08
C TYR A 157 -10.72 17.86 5.35
N LEU A 158 -9.81 16.95 5.74
CA LEU A 158 -9.92 16.23 7.00
C LEU A 158 -9.45 17.06 8.16
N GLU A 159 -8.42 17.90 7.98
CA GLU A 159 -7.96 18.81 9.03
C GLU A 159 -9.10 19.75 9.46
N ASP A 160 -9.93 20.20 8.53
CA ASP A 160 -11.12 21.03 8.81
C ASP A 160 -12.26 20.28 9.53
N GLU A 161 -12.31 18.94 9.45
CA GLU A 161 -13.37 18.09 10.03
C GLU A 161 -13.03 17.56 11.42
N MET A 162 -11.75 17.59 11.81
CA MET A 162 -11.26 16.96 13.05
C MET A 162 -11.23 17.94 14.22
N ASP A 163 -11.40 17.40 15.44
CA ASP A 163 -11.32 18.22 16.65
C ASP A 163 -9.87 18.68 16.93
N GLU A 164 -9.73 19.86 17.52
CA GLU A 164 -8.42 20.47 17.80
C GLU A 164 -7.57 19.58 18.75
N ASP A 165 -8.19 18.89 19.71
CA ASP A 165 -7.50 18.04 20.67
C ASP A 165 -6.84 16.82 19.99
N PHE A 166 -7.46 16.29 18.94
CA PHE A 166 -6.91 15.23 18.10
C PHE A 166 -5.78 15.77 17.23
N LEU A 167 -5.97 16.93 16.59
CA LEU A 167 -4.93 17.56 15.77
C LEU A 167 -3.67 17.92 16.57
N LEU A 168 -3.80 18.21 17.87
CA LEU A 168 -2.66 18.44 18.77
C LEU A 168 -1.87 17.17 19.14
N GLN A 169 -2.44 15.99 18.91
CA GLN A 169 -1.78 14.69 19.12
C GLN A 169 -1.11 14.17 17.84
N LEU A 170 -1.52 14.71 16.70
CA LEU A 170 -0.75 14.76 15.46
C LEU A 170 0.33 15.87 15.56
#